data_AF-A5KX79-F1
#
_entry.id   AF-A5KX79-F1
#
_cell.length_a   1.000
_cell.length_b   1.000
_cell.length_c   1.000
_cell.angle_alpha   90.00
_cell.angle_beta   90.00
_cell.angle_gamma   90.00
#
_symmetry.space_group_name_H-M   'P 1'
#
loop_
_entity.id
_entity.type
_entity.pdbx_description
1 polymer ?
#
loop_
_entity_poly.entity_id
_entity_poly.type
_entity_poly.pdbx_seq_one_letter_code
_entity_poly.pdbx_strand_id
1 'polypeptide(L)'
;MLVHADEVPDNPKAFYGVDKSSGLIMAPGWELVKGQCNACHTSLIVAQNSGTLEQWRETIQWMVDTQGLWDLSDTWDPVLDYLSTYYQDKGIDMNKYRRKPIDSALMPPMPGEQ
;
A
#
# COMPACT_ATOMS: atom_id res chain seq x y z
N MET A 1 3.40 -13.39 -15.17
CA MET A 1 2.12 -13.29 -15.89
C MET A 1 1.50 -11.99 -15.45
N LEU A 2 1.51 -10.99 -16.32
CA LEU A 2 0.98 -9.66 -16.01
C LEU A 2 -0.55 -9.77 -15.92
N VAL A 3 -1.13 -9.38 -14.80
CA VAL A 3 -2.59 -9.25 -14.68
C VAL A 3 -3.01 -8.00 -15.42
N HIS A 4 -3.83 -8.14 -16.46
CA HIS A 4 -4.42 -6.98 -17.12
C HIS A 4 -5.44 -6.31 -16.18
N ALA A 5 -5.53 -4.98 -16.20
CA ALA A 5 -6.43 -4.24 -15.31
C ALA A 5 -7.91 -4.69 -15.42
N ASP A 6 -8.29 -5.21 -16.58
CA ASP A 6 -9.65 -5.71 -16.88
C ASP A 6 -9.98 -7.06 -16.19
N GLU A 7 -8.98 -7.74 -15.61
CA GLU A 7 -9.12 -9.03 -14.92
C GLU A 7 -9.09 -8.89 -13.38
N VAL A 8 -8.88 -7.68 -12.86
CA VAL A 8 -8.80 -7.45 -11.41
C VAL A 8 -10.23 -7.39 -10.84
N PRO A 9 -10.63 -8.30 -9.94
CA PRO A 9 -11.97 -8.28 -9.35
C PRO A 9 -12.20 -7.01 -8.53
N ASP A 10 -13.45 -6.52 -8.46
CA ASP A 10 -13.82 -5.35 -7.66
C ASP A 10 -13.39 -5.44 -6.18
N ASN A 11 -13.44 -6.66 -5.63
CA ASN A 11 -12.97 -6.98 -4.28
C ASN A 11 -11.92 -8.12 -4.32
N PRO A 12 -10.64 -7.80 -4.59
CA PRO A 12 -9.58 -8.82 -4.69
C PRO A 12 -9.36 -9.57 -3.38
N LYS A 13 -9.52 -8.91 -2.22
CA LYS A 13 -9.39 -9.54 -0.90
C LYS A 13 -10.40 -10.65 -0.69
N ALA A 14 -11.66 -10.44 -1.07
CA ALA A 14 -12.70 -11.45 -0.96
C ALA A 14 -12.56 -12.55 -2.02
N PHE A 15 -12.12 -12.19 -3.24
CA PHE A 15 -12.00 -13.13 -4.35
C PHE A 15 -10.80 -14.09 -4.20
N TYR A 16 -9.59 -13.55 -3.95
CA TYR A 16 -8.36 -14.34 -3.83
C TYR A 16 -8.08 -14.81 -2.40
N GLY A 17 -8.67 -14.15 -1.39
CA GLY A 17 -8.31 -14.35 0.00
C GLY A 17 -7.02 -13.65 0.40
N VAL A 18 -6.66 -13.78 1.67
CA VAL A 18 -5.48 -13.16 2.29
C VAL A 18 -4.67 -14.22 3.02
N ASP A 19 -3.37 -14.25 2.78
CA ASP A 19 -2.45 -15.10 3.54
C ASP A 19 -2.35 -14.58 4.97
N LYS A 20 -2.73 -15.42 5.95
CA LYS A 20 -2.77 -15.03 7.37
C LYS A 20 -1.39 -14.67 7.94
N SER A 21 -0.32 -15.19 7.35
CA SER A 21 1.04 -14.96 7.85
C SER A 21 1.64 -13.63 7.36
N SER A 22 1.46 -13.29 6.08
CA SER A 22 2.00 -12.07 5.47
C SER A 22 1.01 -10.91 5.42
N GLY A 23 -0.30 -11.18 5.47
CA GLY A 23 -1.35 -10.20 5.20
C GLY A 23 -1.51 -9.84 3.71
N LEU A 24 -0.79 -10.52 2.81
CA LEU A 24 -0.86 -10.27 1.38
C LEU A 24 -2.11 -10.91 0.76
N ILE A 25 -2.71 -10.22 -0.22
CA ILE A 25 -3.79 -10.77 -1.04
C ILE A 25 -3.18 -11.89 -1.88
N MET A 26 -3.75 -13.10 -1.84
CA MET A 26 -3.21 -14.28 -2.55
C MET A 26 -3.49 -14.26 -4.07
N ALA A 27 -3.39 -13.08 -4.69
CA ALA A 27 -3.55 -12.84 -6.12
C ALA A 27 -2.25 -13.12 -6.89
N PRO A 28 -2.28 -13.33 -8.22
CA PRO A 28 -1.08 -13.62 -9.01
C PRO A 28 0.09 -12.67 -8.70
N GLY A 29 1.27 -13.23 -8.40
CA GLY A 29 2.48 -12.47 -8.04
C GLY A 29 2.73 -12.30 -6.53
N TRP A 30 1.76 -12.64 -5.66
CA TRP A 30 1.89 -12.42 -4.22
C TRP A 30 3.06 -13.17 -3.54
N GLU A 31 3.39 -14.37 -4.00
CA GLU A 31 4.49 -15.18 -3.41
C GLU A 31 5.85 -14.55 -3.69
N LEU A 32 6.03 -13.94 -4.86
CA LEU A 32 7.24 -13.19 -5.19
C LEU A 32 7.39 -12.01 -4.24
N VAL A 33 6.34 -11.21 -4.08
CA VAL A 33 6.33 -10.07 -3.15
C VAL A 33 6.55 -10.53 -1.72
N LYS A 34 5.95 -11.65 -1.29
CA LYS A 34 6.20 -12.26 0.02
C LYS A 34 7.68 -12.60 0.21
N GLY A 35 8.34 -13.17 -0.81
CA GLY A 35 9.77 -13.49 -0.76
C GLY A 35 10.66 -12.25 -0.62
N GLN A 36 10.36 -11.19 -1.38
CA GLN A 36 11.16 -9.94 -1.35
C GLN A 36 10.91 -9.11 -0.09
N CYS A 37 9.66 -8.99 0.34
CA CYS A 37 9.24 -8.05 1.38
C CYS A 37 9.15 -8.63 2.79
N ASN A 38 9.36 -9.94 2.99
CA ASN A 38 9.33 -10.58 4.30
C ASN A 38 10.74 -10.89 4.86
N ALA A 39 11.79 -10.47 4.16
CA ALA A 39 13.17 -10.83 4.50
C ALA A 39 13.72 -10.07 5.72
N CYS A 40 13.27 -8.83 5.94
CA CYS A 40 13.80 -7.96 6.99
C CYS A 40 12.78 -7.66 8.10
N HIS A 41 11.49 -7.64 7.77
CA HIS A 41 10.38 -7.43 8.69
C HIS A 41 9.11 -8.09 8.14
N THR A 42 8.02 -8.08 8.92
CA THR A 42 6.74 -8.61 8.46
C THR A 42 6.21 -7.85 7.23
N SER A 43 5.65 -8.60 6.27
CA SER A 43 4.96 -8.01 5.11
C SER A 43 3.59 -7.41 5.44
N LEU A 44 3.13 -7.49 6.69
CA LEU A 44 1.89 -6.83 7.12
C LEU A 44 1.91 -5.32 6.86
N ILE A 45 3.10 -4.70 6.86
CA ILE A 45 3.26 -3.29 6.53
C ILE A 45 2.81 -2.97 5.10
N VAL A 46 2.97 -3.90 4.15
CA VAL A 46 2.48 -3.72 2.77
C VAL A 46 0.96 -3.57 2.79
N ALA A 47 0.27 -4.41 3.56
CA ALA A 47 -1.19 -4.39 3.63
C ALA A 47 -1.79 -3.16 4.33
N GLN A 48 -0.98 -2.42 5.07
CA GLN A 48 -1.36 -1.19 5.78
C GLN A 48 -1.12 0.08 4.94
N ASN A 49 -0.36 -0.05 3.85
CA ASN A 49 0.02 1.07 3.01
C ASN A 49 -0.63 0.95 1.62
N SER A 50 -0.64 2.06 0.93
CA SER A 50 -1.10 2.15 -0.45
C SER A 50 -0.26 3.20 -1.18
N GLY A 51 -0.09 3.03 -2.48
CA GLY A 51 0.64 4.00 -3.30
C GLY A 51 0.49 3.75 -4.78
N THR A 52 0.81 4.77 -5.59
CA THR A 52 0.98 4.61 -7.04
C THR A 52 2.20 3.75 -7.34
N LEU A 53 2.36 3.34 -8.60
CA LEU A 53 3.54 2.60 -9.04
C LEU A 53 4.85 3.36 -8.73
N GLU A 54 4.86 4.66 -8.96
CA GLU A 54 6.00 5.54 -8.68
C GLU A 54 6.28 5.62 -7.18
N GLN A 55 5.27 5.78 -6.35
CA GLN A 55 5.43 5.83 -4.88
C GLN A 55 5.97 4.51 -4.33
N TRP A 56 5.50 3.37 -4.84
CA TRP A 56 6.05 2.06 -4.47
C TRP A 56 7.50 1.91 -4.94
N ARG A 57 7.82 2.36 -6.16
CA ARG A 57 9.20 2.35 -6.68
C ARG A 57 10.13 3.17 -5.81
N GLU A 58 9.75 4.40 -5.47
CA GLU A 58 10.52 5.28 -4.58
C GLU A 58 10.74 4.64 -3.20
N THR A 59 9.69 4.02 -2.66
CA THR A 59 9.76 3.33 -1.36
C THR A 59 10.75 2.16 -1.39
N ILE A 60 10.70 1.31 -2.43
CA ILE A 60 11.62 0.18 -2.57
C ILE A 60 13.04 0.67 -2.84
N GLN A 61 13.22 1.70 -3.68
CA GLN A 61 14.53 2.28 -3.93
C GLN A 61 15.16 2.83 -2.65
N TRP A 62 14.38 3.51 -1.81
CA TRP A 62 14.85 3.97 -0.50
C TRP A 62 15.30 2.81 0.40
N MET A 63 14.59 1.66 0.38
CA MET A 63 15.02 0.47 1.13
C MET A 63 16.33 -0.11 0.59
N VAL A 64 16.53 -0.11 -0.73
CA VAL A 64 17.78 -0.53 -1.36
C VAL A 64 18.93 0.40 -0.95
N ASP A 65 18.71 1.71 -1.06
CA ASP A 65 19.75 2.72 -0.82
C ASP A 65 20.15 2.84 0.65
N THR A 66 19.20 2.63 1.57
CA THR A 66 19.39 3.01 2.98
C THR A 66 19.17 1.89 4.00
N GLN A 67 18.35 0.89 3.67
CA GLN A 67 17.96 -0.17 4.62
C GLN A 67 18.66 -1.52 4.34
N GLY A 68 19.47 -1.60 3.28
CA GLY A 68 20.21 -2.80 2.92
C GLY A 68 19.37 -3.86 2.22
N LEU A 69 18.24 -3.48 1.62
CA LEU A 69 17.52 -4.37 0.70
C LEU A 69 18.41 -4.60 -0.53
N TRP A 70 18.49 -5.85 -0.98
CA TRP A 70 19.22 -6.14 -2.22
C TRP A 70 18.49 -5.56 -3.43
N ASP A 71 19.20 -5.40 -4.54
CA ASP A 71 18.58 -5.02 -5.80
C ASP A 71 17.62 -6.13 -6.28
N LEU A 72 16.36 -5.77 -6.53
CA LEU A 72 15.31 -6.68 -6.96
C LEU A 72 15.58 -7.25 -8.36
N SER A 73 16.55 -6.71 -9.12
CA SER A 73 16.98 -7.24 -10.41
C SER A 73 15.79 -7.39 -11.39
N ASP A 74 15.60 -8.57 -11.97
CA ASP A 74 14.49 -8.92 -12.86
C ASP A 74 13.12 -9.01 -12.15
N THR A 75 13.06 -8.85 -10.83
CA THR A 75 11.81 -8.87 -10.05
C THR A 75 11.21 -7.49 -9.77
N TRP A 76 11.86 -6.40 -10.19
CA TRP A 76 11.34 -5.02 -10.02
C TRP A 76 9.94 -4.84 -10.57
N ASP A 77 9.76 -5.09 -11.86
CA ASP A 77 8.49 -4.87 -12.56
C ASP A 77 7.35 -5.75 -11.99
N PRO A 78 7.49 -7.08 -11.85
CA PRO A 78 6.40 -7.89 -11.30
C PRO A 78 6.07 -7.57 -9.82
N VAL A 79 7.02 -7.08 -9.03
CA VAL A 79 6.76 -6.60 -7.66
C VAL A 79 5.95 -5.30 -7.71
N LEU A 80 6.37 -4.33 -8.52
CA LEU A 80 5.69 -3.05 -8.65
C LEU A 80 4.28 -3.19 -9.24
N ASP A 81 4.11 -4.08 -10.22
CA ASP A 81 2.80 -4.38 -10.81
C ASP A 81 1.84 -4.96 -9.77
N TYR A 82 2.28 -5.93 -8.96
CA TYR A 82 1.45 -6.47 -7.90
C TYR A 82 1.07 -5.40 -6.87
N LEU A 83 2.04 -4.62 -6.40
CA LEU A 83 1.83 -3.59 -5.37
C LEU A 83 0.89 -2.50 -5.87
N SER A 84 1.13 -1.95 -7.05
CA SER A 84 0.26 -0.93 -7.65
C SER A 84 -1.11 -1.47 -8.04
N THR A 85 -1.24 -2.74 -8.41
CA THR A 85 -2.55 -3.32 -8.76
C THR A 85 -3.44 -3.49 -7.52
N TYR A 86 -2.90 -4.13 -6.48
CA TYR A 86 -3.69 -4.60 -5.33
C TYR A 86 -3.59 -3.68 -4.10
N TYR A 87 -2.60 -2.81 -4.06
CA TYR A 87 -2.33 -1.83 -2.99
C TYR A 87 -2.16 -0.42 -3.56
N GLN A 88 -2.91 -0.08 -4.62
CA GLN A 88 -3.02 1.31 -5.08
C GLN A 88 -3.70 2.21 -4.05
N ASP A 89 -3.24 3.46 -4.00
CA ASP A 89 -4.02 4.52 -3.37
C ASP A 89 -5.23 4.81 -4.27
N LYS A 90 -6.43 4.44 -3.80
CA LYS A 90 -7.67 4.70 -4.54
C LYS A 90 -8.11 6.17 -4.46
N GLY A 91 -7.35 7.03 -3.77
CA GLY A 91 -7.70 8.41 -3.52
C GLY A 91 -8.88 8.50 -2.56
N ILE A 92 -8.68 9.01 -1.36
CA ILE A 92 -9.80 9.33 -0.48
C ILE A 92 -10.43 10.63 -0.98
N ASP A 93 -11.68 10.56 -1.45
CA ASP A 93 -12.48 11.77 -1.68
C ASP A 93 -12.70 12.48 -0.34
N MET A 94 -11.89 13.51 -0.10
CA MET A 94 -11.91 14.27 1.13
C MET A 94 -13.25 14.98 1.36
N ASN A 95 -14.06 15.22 0.33
CA ASN A 95 -15.40 15.79 0.50
C ASN A 95 -16.41 14.75 1.00
N LYS A 96 -16.15 13.46 0.75
CA LYS A 96 -17.00 12.34 1.17
C LYS A 96 -16.61 11.75 2.54
N TYR A 97 -15.30 11.70 2.84
CA TYR A 97 -14.80 10.97 4.01
C TYR A 97 -14.21 11.87 5.11
N ARG A 98 -14.02 13.17 4.87
CA ARG A 98 -13.60 14.09 5.94
C ARG A 98 -14.73 14.25 6.94
N ARG A 99 -14.42 14.07 8.23
CA ARG A 99 -15.36 14.41 9.31
C ARG A 99 -15.72 15.89 9.21
N LYS A 100 -16.99 16.20 9.49
CA LYS A 100 -17.45 17.60 9.58
C LYS A 100 -16.54 18.39 10.53
N PRO A 101 -16.25 19.67 10.23
CA PRO A 101 -15.59 20.56 11.18
C PRO A 101 -16.31 20.54 12.52
N ILE A 102 -15.55 20.69 13.61
CA ILE A 102 -16.14 20.82 14.94
C ILE A 102 -16.97 22.11 14.99
N ASP A 103 -18.06 22.08 15.75
CA ASP A 103 -18.90 23.27 15.96
C ASP A 103 -18.05 24.39 16.57
N SER A 104 -18.29 25.63 16.14
CA SER A 104 -17.52 26.79 16.61
C SER A 104 -17.66 27.04 18.10
N ALA A 105 -18.77 26.63 18.72
CA ALA A 105 -18.98 26.71 20.17
C ALA A 105 -18.11 25.70 20.96
N LEU A 106 -17.55 24.70 20.29
CA LEU A 106 -16.69 23.68 20.89
C LEU A 106 -15.21 23.88 20.56
N MET A 107 -14.87 24.96 19.84
CA MET A 107 -13.49 25.31 19.57
C MET A 107 -12.80 25.78 20.86
N PRO A 108 -11.53 25.39 21.11
CA PRO A 108 -10.78 25.94 22.22
C PRO A 108 -10.56 27.45 22.03
N PRO A 109 -10.37 28.22 23.12
CA PRO A 109 -10.05 29.63 23.02
C PRO A 109 -8.75 29.84 22.22
N MET A 110 -8.69 30.93 21.46
CA MET A 110 -7.52 31.26 20.65
C MET A 110 -6.32 31.52 21.57
N PRO A 111 -5.12 31.00 21.24
CA PRO A 111 -3.91 31.31 22.01
C PRO A 111 -3.64 32.83 21.96
N GLY A 112 -3.63 33.48 23.12
CA GLY A 112 -3.34 34.92 23.27
C GLY A 112 -4.51 35.80 23.70
N GLU A 113 -5.70 35.24 23.90
CA GLU A 113 -6.82 35.93 24.55
C GLU A 113 -6.90 35.48 26.03
N GLN A 114 -6.09 36.13 26.87
CA GLN A 114 -6.28 36.21 28.33
C GLN A 114 -6.40 37.67 28.73
#